data_AF-A0A948ZDK1-F1
#
_entry.id   AF-A0A948ZDK1-F1
#
_cell.length_a   1.000
_cell.length_b   1.000
_cell.length_c   1.000
_cell.angle_alpha   90.00
_cell.angle_beta   90.00
_cell.angle_gamma   90.00
#
_symmetry.space_group_name_H-M   'P 1'
#
loop_
_entity.id
_entity.type
_entity.pdbx_description
1 polymer ?
#
loop_
_entity_poly.entity_id
_entity_poly.type
_entity_poly.pdbx_seq_one_letter_code
_entity_poly.pdbx_strand_id
1 'polypeptide(L)'
;MAALGVHTTNITGLLVIDLVVHQDPRGWFKENWQRAKMTALGLPDFGPVQHSLAYNTSTGVTRGFHAEPWDKLVSVAHGRIFGAWVDLRPGPGFGSVFTTEVGPDKAVFVPRGVANSYQTLEPETVYSYLVNDHWSPEARASYSYVNLADETLGVEWPIPLAEAVISEADAAHPRLANTTPVPPKRTLIVGANGQLGRALRALLPEADGVDLPDFDVSDAAALASYPWAGVGTIINASAYTAVDAAETPEGRLACWRANVTGVANLTRTATEHRLKLVHVSSDYVFDGTAELHSEDEPFSPLGVYGQTKAAGDALVAQAPQHYLLRTSWVIGAGHNFVRTMAELAAKGVSPTVVDDQYGRLTFTTDLAAAIVHLLSTGAAPGTYNFTNPGPVASWCDIAREVFTRSGRAAADVSGTTTQAYAAGKLAAPRPANSALDLTKIEAAGFSAPSWLERLDGYLQEGQTRP
;
A
#
# COMPACT_ATOMS: atom_id res chain seq x y z
N MET A 1 40.25 -8.10 -2.05
CA MET A 1 39.48 -7.79 -0.83
C MET A 1 38.06 -8.26 -1.08
N ALA A 2 37.43 -8.94 -0.12
CA ALA A 2 36.02 -9.29 -0.22
C ALA A 2 35.20 -8.00 -0.40
N ALA A 3 34.22 -8.01 -1.30
CA ALA A 3 33.33 -6.89 -1.55
C ALA A 3 31.98 -7.15 -0.91
N LEU A 4 31.28 -6.09 -0.51
CA LEU A 4 29.89 -6.18 -0.08
C LEU A 4 29.05 -6.69 -1.26
N GLY A 5 28.34 -7.80 -1.08
CA GLY A 5 27.56 -8.46 -2.15
C GLY A 5 26.22 -8.97 -1.63
N VAL A 6 25.24 -9.08 -2.52
CA VAL A 6 23.88 -9.58 -2.22
C VAL A 6 23.53 -10.65 -3.23
N HIS A 7 23.07 -11.80 -2.74
CA HIS A 7 22.77 -12.97 -3.56
C HIS A 7 21.37 -13.48 -3.27
N THR A 8 20.62 -13.82 -4.31
CA THR A 8 19.32 -14.47 -4.21
C THR A 8 19.48 -15.96 -3.90
N THR A 9 18.50 -16.53 -3.22
CA THR A 9 18.41 -17.98 -2.96
C THR A 9 17.25 -18.60 -3.74
N ASN A 10 17.02 -19.90 -3.54
CA ASN A 10 15.82 -20.60 -4.02
C ASN A 10 14.54 -20.18 -3.28
N ILE A 11 14.64 -19.53 -2.10
CA ILE A 11 13.50 -19.00 -1.37
C ILE A 11 13.31 -17.52 -1.73
N THR A 12 12.17 -17.19 -2.33
CA THR A 12 11.89 -15.82 -2.81
C THR A 12 12.04 -14.78 -1.70
N GLY A 13 12.94 -13.82 -1.90
CA GLY A 13 13.22 -12.72 -0.97
C GLY A 13 14.17 -13.06 0.18
N LEU A 14 14.57 -14.33 0.36
CA LEU A 14 15.66 -14.70 1.26
C LEU A 14 16.98 -14.40 0.55
N LEU A 15 17.78 -13.51 1.14
CA LEU A 15 19.01 -13.00 0.51
C LEU A 15 20.22 -13.31 1.40
N VAL A 16 21.32 -13.70 0.77
CA VAL A 16 22.63 -13.86 1.43
C VAL A 16 23.46 -12.62 1.16
N ILE A 17 24.12 -12.10 2.19
CA ILE A 17 24.93 -10.89 2.13
C ILE A 17 26.37 -11.27 2.49
N ASP A 18 27.30 -11.00 1.57
CA ASP A 18 28.73 -11.05 1.86
C ASP A 18 29.12 -9.74 2.55
N LEU A 19 29.57 -9.81 3.79
CA LEU A 19 30.01 -8.66 4.58
C LEU A 19 31.51 -8.45 4.44
N VAL A 20 31.92 -7.18 4.43
CA VAL A 20 33.34 -6.83 4.48
C VAL A 20 33.81 -6.83 5.92
N VAL A 21 34.75 -7.73 6.24
CA VAL A 21 35.38 -7.83 7.56
C VAL A 21 36.80 -7.30 7.49
N HIS A 22 37.08 -6.24 8.24
CA HIS A 22 38.39 -5.63 8.35
C HIS A 22 39.11 -6.20 9.57
N GLN A 23 40.20 -6.93 9.35
CA GLN A 23 40.99 -7.55 10.41
C GLN A 23 42.26 -6.75 10.70
N ASP A 24 42.61 -6.62 11.98
CA ASP A 24 43.89 -6.08 12.46
C ASP A 24 44.32 -6.80 13.76
N PRO A 25 45.52 -6.54 14.33
CA PRO A 25 46.00 -7.22 15.54
C PRO A 25 45.10 -7.11 16.78
N ARG A 26 44.10 -6.21 16.79
CA ARG A 26 43.13 -6.01 17.88
C ARG A 26 41.85 -6.83 17.69
N GLY A 27 41.66 -7.48 16.54
CA GLY A 27 40.46 -8.24 16.19
C GLY A 27 39.91 -7.86 14.82
N TRP A 28 38.59 -7.69 14.71
CA TRP A 28 37.96 -7.31 13.45
C TRP A 28 36.81 -6.32 13.61
N PHE A 29 36.56 -5.58 12.53
CA PHE A 29 35.45 -4.64 12.39
C PHE A 29 34.62 -4.98 11.16
N LYS A 30 33.29 -4.85 11.26
CA LYS A 30 32.37 -4.96 10.12
C LYS A 30 31.20 -4.01 10.29
N GLU A 31 30.65 -3.55 9.18
CA GLU A 31 29.34 -2.90 9.14
C GLU A 31 28.27 -3.97 9.00
N ASN A 32 27.65 -4.38 10.12
CA ASN A 32 26.67 -5.47 10.09
C ASN A 32 25.35 -5.07 9.39
N TRP A 33 24.98 -3.79 9.47
CA TRP A 33 23.92 -3.18 8.68
C TRP A 33 24.36 -1.77 8.30
N GLN A 34 24.35 -1.48 7.00
CA GLN A 34 24.58 -0.15 6.47
C GLN A 34 23.52 0.12 5.40
N ARG A 35 22.47 0.85 5.79
CA ARG A 35 21.27 1.08 4.97
C ARG A 35 21.61 1.50 3.55
N ALA A 36 22.35 2.60 3.38
CA ALA A 36 22.63 3.18 2.07
C ALA A 36 23.40 2.23 1.12
N LYS A 37 24.40 1.51 1.64
CA LYS A 37 25.21 0.56 0.84
C LYS A 37 24.41 -0.68 0.49
N MET A 38 23.65 -1.23 1.45
CA MET A 38 22.93 -2.49 1.26
C MET A 38 21.67 -2.32 0.42
N THR A 39 20.90 -1.24 0.60
CA THR A 39 19.71 -0.99 -0.23
C THR A 39 20.07 -0.63 -1.66
N ALA A 40 21.19 0.05 -1.89
CA ALA A 40 21.73 0.27 -3.24
C ALA A 40 22.12 -1.02 -3.97
N LEU A 41 22.36 -2.11 -3.22
CA LEU A 41 22.63 -3.45 -3.75
C LEU A 41 21.37 -4.33 -3.85
N GLY A 42 20.18 -3.77 -3.56
CA GLY A 42 18.90 -4.46 -3.70
C GLY A 42 18.38 -5.12 -2.43
N LEU A 43 18.98 -4.89 -1.24
CA LEU A 43 18.30 -5.27 0.00
C LEU A 43 17.04 -4.41 0.20
N PRO A 44 15.93 -5.00 0.65
CA PRO A 44 14.79 -4.22 1.11
C PRO A 44 15.20 -3.27 2.24
N ASP A 45 14.73 -2.03 2.16
CA ASP A 45 14.87 -1.07 3.24
C ASP A 45 13.87 -1.41 4.36
N PHE A 46 14.23 -2.40 5.16
CA PHE A 46 13.31 -3.01 6.12
C PHE A 46 13.16 -2.21 7.42
N GLY A 47 14.03 -1.22 7.68
CA GLY A 47 13.96 -0.31 8.83
C GLY A 47 14.07 -1.03 10.18
N PRO A 48 15.26 -1.53 10.58
CA PRO A 48 15.41 -2.25 11.84
C PRO A 48 15.12 -1.34 13.04
N VAL A 49 14.30 -1.81 13.97
CA VAL A 49 13.88 -1.09 15.20
C VAL A 49 14.41 -1.74 16.48
N GLN A 50 14.87 -3.00 16.38
CA GLN A 50 15.40 -3.75 17.50
C GLN A 50 16.61 -4.58 17.05
N HIS A 51 17.63 -4.61 17.91
CA HIS A 51 18.80 -5.49 17.79
C HIS A 51 18.80 -6.47 18.95
N SER A 52 19.04 -7.74 18.66
CA SER A 52 19.08 -8.79 19.66
C SER A 52 20.28 -9.71 19.46
N LEU A 53 20.81 -10.21 20.56
CA LEU A 53 21.99 -11.05 20.62
C LEU A 53 21.66 -12.33 21.40
N ALA A 54 22.10 -13.47 20.89
CA ALA A 54 22.07 -14.73 21.60
C ALA A 54 23.50 -15.26 21.75
N TYR A 55 23.95 -15.37 23.00
CA TYR A 55 25.23 -15.98 23.34
C TYR A 55 25.05 -17.48 23.55
N ASN A 56 25.87 -18.29 22.89
CA ASN A 56 25.81 -19.74 22.93
C ASN A 56 27.18 -20.27 23.38
N THR A 57 27.24 -20.92 24.54
CA THR A 57 28.52 -21.32 25.16
C THR A 57 29.20 -22.48 24.45
N SER A 58 28.42 -23.36 23.81
CA SER A 58 28.87 -24.66 23.32
C SER A 58 28.59 -24.83 21.83
N THR A 59 29.38 -25.67 21.18
CA THR A 59 29.08 -26.23 19.85
C THR A 59 27.83 -27.12 19.94
N GLY A 60 27.03 -27.19 18.87
CA GLY A 60 25.84 -28.03 18.77
C GLY A 60 24.56 -27.41 19.37
N VAL A 61 24.59 -26.18 19.88
CA VAL A 61 23.37 -25.47 20.30
C VAL A 61 22.52 -25.22 19.06
N THR A 62 21.32 -25.78 19.02
CA THR A 62 20.42 -25.73 17.86
C THR A 62 19.08 -25.13 18.24
N ARG A 63 18.69 -24.05 17.56
CA ARG A 63 17.39 -23.36 17.77
C ARG A 63 16.35 -23.86 16.80
N GLY A 64 15.10 -23.99 17.21
CA GLY A 64 13.99 -24.39 16.34
C GLY A 64 13.77 -23.48 15.14
N PHE A 65 13.04 -23.95 14.12
CA PHE A 65 12.61 -23.10 13.02
C PHE A 65 11.45 -22.20 13.47
N HIS A 66 11.70 -20.90 13.52
CA HIS A 66 10.69 -19.90 13.89
C HIS A 66 10.45 -18.96 12.70
N ALA A 67 9.21 -18.91 12.21
CA ALA A 67 8.76 -17.90 11.26
C ALA A 67 8.01 -16.80 12.02
N GLU A 68 8.74 -15.72 12.30
CA GLU A 68 8.18 -14.55 12.97
C GLU A 68 7.44 -13.63 11.98
N PRO A 69 6.51 -12.77 12.46
CA PRO A 69 5.68 -11.92 11.61
C PRO A 69 6.40 -10.68 11.07
N TRP A 70 7.73 -10.66 11.06
CA TRP A 70 8.59 -9.54 10.65
C TRP A 70 9.78 -10.01 9.81
N ASP A 71 10.47 -9.06 9.20
CA ASP A 71 11.73 -9.33 8.51
C ASP A 71 12.90 -9.27 9.49
N LYS A 72 13.96 -10.03 9.20
CA LYS A 72 15.12 -10.16 10.05
C LYS A 72 16.41 -10.09 9.24
N LEU A 73 17.44 -9.43 9.76
CA LEU A 73 18.80 -9.55 9.25
C LEU A 73 19.64 -10.35 10.26
N VAL A 74 19.98 -11.57 9.91
CA VAL A 74 20.77 -12.50 10.71
C VAL A 74 22.24 -12.38 10.38
N SER A 75 23.09 -12.47 11.39
CA SER A 75 24.55 -12.38 11.26
C SER A 75 25.22 -13.05 12.47
N VAL A 76 26.52 -13.30 12.38
CA VAL A 76 27.32 -13.78 13.51
C VAL A 76 28.31 -12.71 13.96
N ALA A 77 28.31 -12.39 15.26
CA ALA A 77 29.23 -11.44 15.86
C ALA A 77 30.48 -12.10 16.44
N HIS A 78 30.46 -13.41 16.69
CA HIS A 78 31.63 -14.23 17.04
C HIS A 78 31.30 -15.70 16.80
N GLY A 79 32.27 -16.51 16.40
CA GLY A 79 32.09 -17.93 16.10
C GLY A 79 31.51 -18.19 14.71
N ARG A 80 30.89 -19.36 14.54
CA ARG A 80 30.26 -19.81 13.29
C ARG A 80 28.99 -20.61 13.57
N ILE A 81 28.04 -20.52 12.65
CA ILE A 81 26.82 -21.33 12.65
C ILE A 81 26.63 -22.03 11.31
N PHE A 82 25.89 -23.13 11.34
CA PHE A 82 25.13 -23.63 10.21
C PHE A 82 23.72 -23.05 10.31
N GLY A 83 23.34 -22.20 9.36
CA GLY A 83 21.99 -21.63 9.28
C GLY A 83 21.11 -22.45 8.35
N ALA A 84 19.84 -22.60 8.72
CA ALA A 84 18.82 -23.24 7.91
C ALA A 84 17.55 -22.38 7.89
N TRP A 85 16.91 -22.30 6.72
CA TRP A 85 15.68 -21.53 6.52
C TRP A 85 14.64 -22.35 5.77
N VAL A 86 13.37 -22.19 6.15
CA VAL A 86 12.22 -22.89 5.53
C VAL A 86 11.16 -21.89 5.14
N ASP A 87 10.68 -21.92 3.90
CA ASP A 87 9.56 -21.06 3.49
C ASP A 87 8.23 -21.58 4.04
N LEU A 88 7.61 -20.87 4.98
CA LEU A 88 6.30 -21.21 5.54
C LEU A 88 5.17 -20.34 4.97
N ARG A 89 5.42 -19.61 3.89
CA ARG A 89 4.39 -18.82 3.19
C ARG A 89 3.56 -19.73 2.29
N PRO A 90 2.25 -19.47 2.15
CA PRO A 90 1.41 -20.25 1.24
C PRO A 90 1.87 -20.08 -0.21
N GLY A 91 1.92 -21.19 -0.95
CA GLY A 91 2.24 -21.21 -2.37
C GLY A 91 3.17 -22.35 -2.76
N PRO A 92 3.64 -22.39 -4.02
CA PRO A 92 4.48 -23.48 -4.53
C PRO A 92 5.82 -23.64 -3.79
N GLY A 93 6.29 -22.58 -3.12
CA GLY A 93 7.53 -22.59 -2.35
C GLY A 93 7.40 -23.15 -0.93
N PHE A 94 6.19 -23.44 -0.43
CA PHE A 94 5.99 -23.90 0.95
C PHE A 94 6.81 -25.16 1.25
N GLY A 95 7.59 -25.11 2.33
CA GLY A 95 8.51 -26.18 2.73
C GLY A 95 9.88 -26.15 2.04
N SER A 96 10.13 -25.20 1.12
CA SER A 96 11.45 -25.06 0.49
C SER A 96 12.51 -24.72 1.52
N VAL A 97 13.68 -25.36 1.41
CA VAL A 97 14.79 -25.21 2.34
C VAL A 97 15.96 -24.50 1.69
N PHE A 98 16.63 -23.64 2.45
CA PHE A 98 17.94 -23.09 2.14
C PHE A 98 18.86 -23.28 3.35
N THR A 99 20.12 -23.65 3.12
CA THR A 99 21.12 -23.79 4.18
C THR A 99 22.44 -23.16 3.77
N THR A 100 23.17 -22.61 4.75
CA THR A 100 24.54 -22.13 4.53
C THR A 100 25.25 -21.96 5.86
N GLU A 101 26.57 -22.07 5.85
CA GLU A 101 27.37 -21.66 6.99
C GLU A 101 27.51 -20.13 7.03
N VAL A 102 27.40 -19.57 8.23
CA VAL A 102 27.47 -18.12 8.47
C VAL A 102 28.56 -17.85 9.51
N GLY A 103 29.58 -17.10 9.11
CA GLY A 103 30.59 -16.52 9.98
C GLY A 103 30.44 -15.00 10.08
N PRO A 104 31.43 -14.28 10.65
CA PRO A 104 31.41 -12.82 10.74
C PRO A 104 31.29 -12.11 9.39
N ASP A 105 31.73 -12.75 8.32
CA ASP A 105 31.76 -12.29 6.93
C ASP A 105 30.47 -12.53 6.15
N LYS A 106 29.44 -13.10 6.78
CA LYS A 106 28.16 -13.36 6.12
C LYS A 106 26.98 -12.92 6.97
N ALA A 107 25.94 -12.43 6.30
CA ALA A 107 24.62 -12.20 6.87
C ALA A 107 23.54 -12.77 5.96
N VAL A 108 22.33 -12.94 6.51
CA VAL A 108 21.16 -13.43 5.76
C VAL A 108 19.96 -12.54 6.09
N PHE A 109 19.37 -11.94 5.06
CA PHE A 109 18.10 -11.25 5.17
C PHE A 109 16.97 -12.27 5.01
N VAL A 110 16.19 -12.44 6.07
CA VAL A 110 15.08 -13.38 6.21
C VAL A 110 13.77 -12.60 6.12
N PRO A 111 13.00 -12.75 5.03
CA PRO A 111 11.73 -12.06 4.90
C PRO A 111 10.67 -12.72 5.81
N ARG A 112 9.67 -11.95 6.20
CA ARG A 112 8.51 -12.44 6.96
C ARG A 112 7.95 -13.72 6.37
N GLY A 113 7.71 -14.71 7.24
CA GLY A 113 7.13 -16.00 6.87
C GLY A 113 8.16 -17.05 6.44
N VAL A 114 9.44 -16.68 6.32
CA VAL A 114 10.54 -17.66 6.22
C VAL A 114 11.02 -17.98 7.62
N ALA A 115 10.90 -19.24 8.01
CA ALA A 115 11.36 -19.72 9.30
C ALA A 115 12.88 -19.79 9.34
N ASN A 116 13.47 -19.32 10.44
CA ASN A 116 14.91 -19.29 10.65
C ASN A 116 15.32 -20.26 11.76
N SER A 117 16.35 -21.06 11.52
CA SER A 117 17.02 -21.92 12.50
C SER A 117 18.54 -21.84 12.34
N TYR A 118 19.27 -22.21 13.39
CA TYR A 118 20.72 -22.37 13.31
C TYR A 118 21.23 -23.43 14.29
N GLN A 119 22.40 -23.98 13.97
CA GLN A 119 23.23 -24.82 14.84
C GLN A 119 24.61 -24.18 14.99
N THR A 120 25.12 -24.05 16.23
CA THR A 120 26.47 -23.52 16.46
C THR A 120 27.53 -24.55 16.05
N LEU A 121 28.52 -24.10 15.28
CA LEU A 121 29.66 -24.92 14.85
C LEU A 121 30.89 -24.70 15.74
N GLU A 122 30.94 -23.56 16.42
CA GLU A 122 32.02 -23.18 17.34
C GLU A 122 31.44 -22.82 18.72
N PRO A 123 32.20 -23.03 19.81
CA PRO A 123 31.82 -22.55 21.13
C PRO A 123 31.83 -21.01 21.18
N GLU A 124 31.26 -20.45 22.24
CA GLU A 124 31.21 -19.00 22.47
C GLU A 124 30.59 -18.19 21.31
N THR A 125 29.77 -18.83 20.47
CA THR A 125 29.15 -18.20 19.30
C THR A 125 28.12 -17.15 19.71
N VAL A 126 28.29 -15.92 19.20
CA VAL A 126 27.36 -14.80 19.38
C VAL A 126 26.54 -14.62 18.11
N TYR A 127 25.29 -15.09 18.15
CA TYR A 127 24.32 -14.90 17.08
C TYR A 127 23.67 -13.52 17.22
N SER A 128 23.63 -12.76 16.13
CA SER A 128 23.19 -11.36 16.12
C SER A 128 22.11 -11.17 15.06
N TYR A 129 20.97 -10.57 15.44
CA TYR A 129 19.91 -10.31 14.49
C TYR A 129 19.20 -8.97 14.73
N LEU A 130 18.92 -8.29 13.62
CA LEU A 130 18.09 -7.10 13.58
C LEU A 130 16.69 -7.49 13.14
N VAL A 131 15.66 -6.87 13.72
CA VAL A 131 14.26 -7.05 13.31
C VAL A 131 13.61 -5.70 13.11
N ASN A 132 12.57 -5.68 12.28
CA ASN A 132 11.85 -4.45 11.99
C ASN A 132 10.56 -4.27 12.78
N ASP A 133 10.18 -5.23 13.61
CA ASP A 133 9.06 -5.09 14.55
C ASP A 133 9.51 -5.42 15.98
N HIS A 134 8.78 -4.93 16.96
CA HIS A 134 9.11 -5.14 18.37
C HIS A 134 8.75 -6.55 18.82
N TRP A 135 9.69 -7.22 19.47
CA TRP A 135 9.38 -8.49 20.10
C TRP A 135 8.52 -8.28 21.35
N SER A 136 7.49 -9.12 21.51
CA SER A 136 6.75 -9.26 22.76
C SER A 136 6.45 -10.73 23.07
N PRO A 137 6.25 -11.11 24.33
CA PRO A 137 5.83 -12.47 24.69
C PRO A 137 4.53 -12.91 23.98
N GLU A 138 3.58 -11.98 23.83
CA GLU A 138 2.28 -12.21 23.20
C GLU A 138 2.42 -12.48 21.71
N ALA A 139 3.42 -11.88 21.05
CA ALA A 139 3.70 -12.09 19.64
C ALA A 139 3.99 -13.57 19.31
N ARG A 140 4.50 -14.36 20.27
CA ARG A 140 4.79 -15.79 20.08
C ARG A 140 3.58 -16.62 19.68
N ALA A 141 2.37 -16.19 20.05
CA ALA A 141 1.12 -16.85 19.65
C ALA A 141 0.81 -16.70 18.15
N SER A 142 1.43 -15.72 17.49
CA SER A 142 1.26 -15.46 16.05
C SER A 142 2.33 -16.09 15.17
N TYR A 143 3.33 -16.75 15.77
CA TYR A 143 4.44 -17.35 15.03
C TYR A 143 4.03 -18.67 14.43
N SER A 144 4.69 -19.02 13.33
CA SER A 144 4.67 -20.37 12.81
C SER A 144 5.97 -21.08 13.12
N TYR A 145 5.89 -22.39 13.36
CA TYR A 145 7.00 -23.20 13.79
C TYR A 145 7.05 -24.50 12.98
N VAL A 146 8.24 -25.01 12.73
CA VAL A 146 8.43 -26.36 12.19
C VAL A 146 9.53 -27.10 12.94
N ASN A 147 9.36 -28.41 13.07
CA ASN A 147 10.26 -29.27 13.82
C ASN A 147 11.62 -29.40 13.12
N LEU A 148 12.71 -29.36 13.90
CA LEU A 148 14.08 -29.51 13.40
C LEU A 148 14.35 -30.87 12.75
N ALA A 149 13.67 -31.90 13.24
CA ALA A 149 13.85 -33.28 12.81
C ALA A 149 12.90 -33.66 11.66
N ASP A 150 12.12 -32.72 11.10
CA ASP A 150 11.16 -33.04 10.03
C ASP A 150 11.87 -33.64 8.81
N GLU A 151 11.53 -34.90 8.53
CA GLU A 151 12.19 -35.72 7.53
C GLU A 151 11.90 -35.22 6.11
N THR A 152 10.81 -34.48 5.92
CA THR A 152 10.41 -33.93 4.62
C THR A 152 11.21 -32.69 4.23
N LEU A 153 11.82 -32.00 5.20
CA LEU A 153 12.67 -30.84 4.95
C LEU A 153 14.07 -31.21 4.47
N GLY A 154 14.55 -32.42 4.77
CA GLY A 154 15.85 -32.91 4.30
C GLY A 154 17.05 -32.07 4.76
N VAL A 155 16.97 -31.43 5.94
CA VAL A 155 18.07 -30.60 6.46
C VAL A 155 19.22 -31.49 6.95
N GLU A 156 20.37 -31.39 6.29
CA GLU A 156 21.59 -32.09 6.67
C GLU A 156 22.32 -31.33 7.80
N TRP A 157 21.87 -31.53 9.04
CA TRP A 157 22.49 -30.93 10.22
C TRP A 157 23.95 -31.42 10.40
N PRO A 158 24.96 -30.53 10.47
CA PRO A 158 26.36 -30.92 10.61
C PRO A 158 26.67 -31.74 11.87
N ILE A 159 25.96 -31.45 12.96
CA ILE A 159 26.00 -32.22 14.19
C ILE A 159 24.64 -32.94 14.30
N PRO A 160 24.62 -34.28 14.47
CA PRO A 160 23.38 -35.02 14.61
C PRO A 160 22.47 -34.43 15.69
N LEU A 161 21.17 -34.31 15.42
CA LEU A 161 20.23 -33.71 16.38
C LEU A 161 20.17 -34.46 17.73
N ALA A 162 20.54 -35.74 17.76
CA ALA A 162 20.65 -36.53 18.98
C ALA A 162 21.82 -36.09 19.89
N GLU A 163 22.82 -35.41 19.33
CA GLU A 163 23.98 -34.86 20.03
C GLU A 163 23.87 -33.33 20.23
N ALA A 164 22.86 -32.69 19.63
CA ALA A 164 22.63 -31.27 19.70
C ALA A 164 21.99 -30.85 21.03
N VAL A 165 22.27 -29.61 21.45
CA VAL A 165 21.60 -28.98 22.59
C VAL A 165 20.36 -28.24 22.08
N ILE A 166 19.19 -28.82 22.31
CA ILE A 166 17.88 -28.34 21.83
C ILE A 166 16.97 -28.09 23.03
N SER A 167 16.17 -27.02 22.99
CA SER A 167 15.17 -26.76 24.03
C SER A 167 13.99 -27.71 23.91
N GLU A 168 13.33 -28.05 25.03
CA GLU A 168 12.11 -28.88 25.01
C GLU A 168 11.01 -28.28 24.11
N ALA A 169 10.88 -26.95 24.11
CA ALA A 169 9.92 -26.24 23.27
C ALA A 169 10.21 -26.44 21.78
N ASP A 170 11.48 -26.28 21.36
CA ASP A 170 11.87 -26.45 19.97
C ASP A 170 11.75 -27.90 19.50
N ALA A 171 12.05 -28.87 20.38
CA ALA A 171 11.89 -30.30 20.10
C ALA A 171 10.42 -30.71 19.92
N ALA A 172 9.49 -29.99 20.55
CA ALA A 172 8.06 -30.25 20.52
C ALA A 172 7.31 -29.55 19.37
N HIS A 173 7.98 -28.79 18.51
CA HIS A 173 7.34 -28.12 17.37
C HIS A 173 6.67 -29.10 16.40
N PRO A 174 5.62 -28.69 15.69
CA PRO A 174 4.91 -29.56 14.76
C PRO A 174 5.77 -29.93 13.56
N ARG A 175 5.50 -31.09 12.98
CA ARG A 175 5.96 -31.45 11.62
C ARG A 175 5.35 -30.49 10.59
N LEU A 176 6.00 -30.32 9.44
CA LEU A 176 5.61 -29.41 8.37
C LEU A 176 4.16 -29.62 7.92
N ALA A 177 3.71 -30.88 7.83
CA ALA A 177 2.33 -31.21 7.48
C ALA A 177 1.28 -30.67 8.46
N ASN A 178 1.68 -30.38 9.70
CA ASN A 178 0.84 -29.83 10.77
C ASN A 178 1.21 -28.37 11.11
N THR A 179 2.13 -27.76 10.37
CA THR A 179 2.54 -26.37 10.55
C THR A 179 1.51 -25.44 9.92
N THR A 180 1.13 -24.38 10.65
CA THR A 180 0.23 -23.35 10.12
C THR A 180 1.00 -22.41 9.19
N PRO A 181 0.62 -22.25 7.91
CA PRO A 181 1.30 -21.30 7.03
C PRO A 181 1.17 -19.85 7.51
N VAL A 182 2.19 -19.03 7.26
CA VAL A 182 2.15 -17.61 7.57
C VAL A 182 1.36 -16.88 6.49
N PRO A 183 0.15 -16.35 6.77
CA PRO A 183 -0.69 -15.76 5.74
C PRO A 183 -0.07 -14.46 5.19
N PRO A 184 -0.44 -14.05 3.96
CA PRO A 184 -0.06 -12.73 3.44
C PRO A 184 -0.59 -11.62 4.34
N LYS A 185 0.05 -10.45 4.28
CA LYS A 185 -0.46 -9.27 4.99
C LYS A 185 -1.78 -8.81 4.35
N ARG A 186 -2.75 -8.44 5.18
CA ARG A 186 -4.08 -7.98 4.77
C ARG A 186 -4.03 -6.54 4.25
N THR A 187 -5.04 -6.21 3.44
CA THR A 187 -5.31 -4.83 2.99
C THR A 187 -6.55 -4.32 3.71
N LEU A 188 -6.47 -3.10 4.27
CA LEU A 188 -7.59 -2.38 4.85
C LEU A 188 -8.09 -1.31 3.88
N ILE A 189 -9.35 -1.35 3.50
CA ILE A 189 -10.03 -0.31 2.72
C ILE A 189 -10.82 0.58 3.69
N VAL A 190 -10.51 1.87 3.72
CA VAL A 190 -11.24 2.87 4.50
C VAL A 190 -12.16 3.66 3.60
N GLY A 191 -13.41 3.90 4.02
CA GLY A 191 -14.46 4.43 3.14
C GLY A 191 -15.02 3.32 2.23
N ALA A 192 -15.07 2.09 2.76
CA ALA A 192 -15.38 0.87 2.03
C ALA A 192 -16.80 0.83 1.42
N ASN A 193 -17.73 1.64 1.93
CA ASN A 193 -19.11 1.76 1.45
C ASN A 193 -19.28 2.94 0.46
N GLY A 194 -18.22 3.72 0.20
CA GLY A 194 -18.20 4.76 -0.84
C GLY A 194 -18.20 4.18 -2.27
N GLN A 195 -18.28 5.06 -3.27
CA GLN A 195 -18.28 4.64 -4.69
C GLN A 195 -17.00 3.85 -5.05
N LEU A 196 -15.84 4.40 -4.69
CA LEU A 196 -14.54 3.75 -4.91
C LEU A 196 -14.33 2.56 -3.98
N GLY A 197 -14.74 2.66 -2.71
CA GLY A 197 -14.64 1.55 -1.75
C GLY A 197 -15.33 0.28 -2.24
N ARG A 198 -16.55 0.41 -2.79
CA ARG A 198 -17.26 -0.72 -3.40
C ARG A 198 -16.53 -1.31 -4.61
N ALA A 199 -15.98 -0.46 -5.48
CA ALA A 199 -15.20 -0.93 -6.63
C ALA A 199 -13.92 -1.67 -6.19
N LEU A 200 -13.23 -1.16 -5.16
CA LEU A 200 -12.07 -1.80 -4.57
C LEU A 200 -12.40 -3.16 -3.95
N ARG A 201 -13.52 -3.28 -3.22
CA ARG A 201 -13.95 -4.56 -2.63
C ARG A 201 -14.27 -5.62 -3.70
N ALA A 202 -14.71 -5.21 -4.88
CA ALA A 202 -14.95 -6.14 -5.99
C ALA A 202 -13.63 -6.71 -6.54
N LEU A 203 -12.54 -5.93 -6.54
CA LEU A 203 -11.21 -6.36 -7.00
C LEU A 203 -10.37 -7.00 -5.90
N LEU A 204 -10.65 -6.68 -4.63
CA LEU A 204 -9.94 -7.15 -3.45
C LEU A 204 -10.93 -7.79 -2.46
N PRO A 205 -11.50 -8.96 -2.79
CA PRO A 205 -12.54 -9.59 -1.97
C PRO A 205 -12.05 -9.98 -0.57
N GLU A 206 -10.75 -10.24 -0.41
CA GLU A 206 -10.10 -10.58 0.86
C GLU A 206 -9.68 -9.35 1.70
N ALA A 207 -9.93 -8.13 1.22
CA ALA A 207 -9.60 -6.92 1.96
C ALA A 207 -10.62 -6.65 3.07
N ASP A 208 -10.13 -6.24 4.23
CA ASP A 208 -10.97 -5.73 5.30
C ASP A 208 -11.55 -4.38 4.88
N GLY A 209 -12.83 -4.14 5.16
CA GLY A 209 -13.51 -2.89 4.84
C GLY A 209 -14.02 -2.20 6.10
N VAL A 210 -13.68 -0.92 6.27
CA VAL A 210 -14.19 -0.07 7.36
C VAL A 210 -14.75 1.23 6.80
N ASP A 211 -15.74 1.79 7.49
CA ASP A 211 -16.39 3.05 7.12
C ASP A 211 -17.03 3.72 8.33
N LEU A 212 -17.51 4.95 8.16
CA LEU A 212 -18.37 5.61 9.14
C LEU A 212 -19.73 4.90 9.25
N PRO A 213 -20.37 4.92 10.43
CA PRO A 213 -19.90 5.54 11.68
C PRO A 213 -18.94 4.64 12.49
N ASP A 214 -18.74 3.39 12.09
CA ASP A 214 -18.04 2.38 12.89
C ASP A 214 -16.53 2.61 13.01
N PHE A 215 -15.95 3.31 12.03
CA PHE A 215 -14.53 3.65 12.01
C PHE A 215 -14.30 5.06 11.48
N ASP A 216 -14.11 6.01 12.40
CA ASP A 216 -13.76 7.39 12.07
C ASP A 216 -12.25 7.58 12.08
N VAL A 217 -11.66 7.81 10.91
CA VAL A 217 -10.21 8.06 10.75
C VAL A 217 -9.73 9.34 11.45
N SER A 218 -10.63 10.28 11.74
CA SER A 218 -10.27 11.48 12.49
C SER A 218 -10.19 11.23 14.01
N ASP A 219 -10.73 10.10 14.50
CA ASP A 219 -10.62 9.67 15.88
C ASP A 219 -9.35 8.84 16.10
N ALA A 220 -8.35 9.45 16.75
CA ALA A 220 -7.09 8.77 17.05
C ALA A 220 -7.26 7.52 17.94
N ALA A 221 -8.29 7.47 18.80
CA ALA A 221 -8.56 6.30 19.63
C ALA A 221 -9.07 5.12 18.80
N ALA A 222 -9.91 5.38 17.79
CA ALA A 222 -10.35 4.35 16.84
C ALA A 222 -9.15 3.71 16.13
N LEU A 223 -8.20 4.51 15.62
CA LEU A 223 -6.97 3.98 15.01
C LEU A 223 -6.12 3.20 16.01
N ALA A 224 -5.93 3.71 17.23
CA ALA A 224 -5.11 3.04 18.25
C ALA A 224 -5.69 1.68 18.68
N SER A 225 -7.01 1.53 18.65
CA SER A 225 -7.70 0.29 19.02
C SER A 225 -7.76 -0.75 17.89
N TYR A 226 -7.42 -0.37 16.65
CA TYR A 226 -7.49 -1.26 15.51
C TYR A 226 -6.35 -2.30 15.55
N PRO A 227 -6.62 -3.59 15.27
CA PRO A 227 -5.60 -4.64 15.28
C PRO A 227 -4.72 -4.59 14.03
N TRP A 228 -3.72 -3.69 14.03
CA TRP A 228 -2.77 -3.50 12.92
C TRP A 228 -1.87 -4.71 12.65
N ALA A 229 -1.79 -5.66 13.58
CA ALA A 229 -1.05 -6.90 13.39
C ALA A 229 -1.52 -7.63 12.12
N GLY A 230 -0.56 -7.94 11.24
CA GLY A 230 -0.81 -8.61 9.97
C GLY A 230 -1.43 -7.71 8.88
N VAL A 231 -1.64 -6.42 9.11
CA VAL A 231 -1.99 -5.46 8.04
C VAL A 231 -0.72 -5.04 7.30
N GLY A 232 -0.80 -4.91 5.99
CA GLY A 232 0.32 -4.47 5.15
C GLY A 232 0.03 -3.23 4.31
N THR A 233 -1.25 -2.95 4.06
CA THR A 233 -1.68 -1.85 3.20
C THR A 233 -2.95 -1.20 3.76
N ILE A 234 -3.00 0.13 3.75
CA ILE A 234 -4.20 0.93 3.91
C ILE A 234 -4.54 1.54 2.56
N ILE A 235 -5.78 1.40 2.10
CA ILE A 235 -6.33 2.13 0.96
C ILE A 235 -7.39 3.10 1.49
N ASN A 236 -7.06 4.39 1.54
CA ASN A 236 -7.97 5.44 1.97
C ASN A 236 -8.81 5.95 0.80
N ALA A 237 -10.03 5.43 0.68
CA ALA A 237 -11.07 5.89 -0.23
C ALA A 237 -12.11 6.79 0.46
N SER A 238 -11.87 7.18 1.72
CA SER A 238 -12.73 8.10 2.47
C SER A 238 -12.34 9.56 2.23
N ALA A 239 -13.34 10.43 2.12
CA ALA A 239 -13.16 11.88 2.04
C ALA A 239 -14.49 12.59 2.30
N TYR A 240 -14.41 13.83 2.78
CA TYR A 240 -15.51 14.78 2.66
C TYR A 240 -15.51 15.34 1.23
N THR A 241 -16.58 15.11 0.47
CA THR A 241 -16.65 15.41 -0.98
C THR A 241 -17.78 16.38 -1.36
N ALA A 242 -18.52 16.92 -0.39
CA ALA A 242 -19.56 17.91 -0.64
C ALA A 242 -18.94 19.30 -0.83
N VAL A 243 -18.38 19.56 -2.02
CA VAL A 243 -17.53 20.72 -2.33
C VAL A 243 -18.17 22.06 -1.94
N ASP A 244 -19.41 22.32 -2.35
CA ASP A 244 -20.10 23.58 -2.04
C ASP A 244 -20.42 23.70 -0.54
N ALA A 245 -20.75 22.59 0.12
CA ALA A 245 -21.03 22.57 1.55
C ALA A 245 -19.76 22.81 2.39
N ALA A 246 -18.56 22.51 1.87
CA ALA A 246 -17.30 22.76 2.55
C ALA A 246 -17.04 24.26 2.82
N GLU A 247 -17.72 25.17 2.10
CA GLU A 247 -17.61 26.61 2.29
C GLU A 247 -18.48 27.16 3.43
N THR A 248 -19.38 26.35 4.00
CA THR A 248 -20.14 26.75 5.19
C THR A 248 -19.28 26.64 6.46
N PRO A 249 -19.62 27.35 7.56
CA PRO A 249 -18.88 27.22 8.81
C PRO A 249 -18.78 25.79 9.33
N GLU A 250 -19.89 25.04 9.31
CA GLU A 250 -19.94 23.64 9.77
C GLU A 250 -19.23 22.70 8.79
N GLY A 251 -19.46 22.91 7.49
CA GLY A 251 -18.85 22.09 6.44
C GLY A 251 -17.35 22.28 6.37
N ARG A 252 -16.83 23.48 6.62
CA ARG A 252 -15.39 23.73 6.73
C ARG A 252 -14.77 22.87 7.83
N LEU A 253 -15.34 22.87 9.03
CA LEU A 253 -14.84 22.05 10.15
C LEU A 253 -14.87 20.57 9.80
N ALA A 254 -15.99 20.09 9.24
CA ALA A 254 -16.14 18.69 8.83
C ALA A 254 -15.14 18.29 7.73
N CYS A 255 -14.92 19.16 6.75
CA CYS A 255 -13.99 18.95 5.65
C CYS A 255 -12.55 18.84 6.14
N TRP A 256 -12.10 19.77 7.01
CA TRP A 256 -10.78 19.71 7.63
C TRP A 256 -10.60 18.46 8.50
N ARG A 257 -11.62 18.10 9.30
CA ARG A 257 -11.59 16.91 10.14
C ARG A 257 -11.40 15.63 9.30
N ALA A 258 -12.16 15.47 8.23
CA ALA A 258 -12.07 14.28 7.38
C ALA A 258 -10.82 14.26 6.50
N ASN A 259 -10.57 15.33 5.75
CA ASN A 259 -9.55 15.36 4.70
C ASN A 259 -8.15 15.70 5.22
N VAL A 260 -8.01 16.28 6.42
CA VAL A 260 -6.71 16.65 7.00
C VAL A 260 -6.43 15.85 8.27
N THR A 261 -7.26 15.98 9.32
CA THR A 261 -7.02 15.25 10.58
C THR A 261 -7.05 13.74 10.38
N GLY A 262 -8.05 13.24 9.65
CA GLY A 262 -8.14 11.82 9.32
C GLY A 262 -6.94 11.31 8.53
N VAL A 263 -6.51 12.07 7.52
CA VAL A 263 -5.36 11.72 6.68
C VAL A 263 -4.04 11.78 7.47
N ALA A 264 -3.87 12.75 8.37
CA ALA A 264 -2.72 12.84 9.26
C ALA A 264 -2.62 11.61 10.18
N ASN A 265 -3.75 11.17 10.77
CA ASN A 265 -3.80 9.96 11.58
C ASN A 265 -3.39 8.73 10.77
N LEU A 266 -3.98 8.53 9.58
CA LEU A 266 -3.64 7.40 8.71
C LEU A 266 -2.17 7.43 8.28
N THR A 267 -1.62 8.60 7.98
CA THR A 267 -0.20 8.78 7.60
C THR A 267 0.72 8.39 8.75
N ARG A 268 0.41 8.84 9.97
CA ARG A 268 1.16 8.48 11.17
C ARG A 268 1.09 6.97 11.42
N THR A 269 -0.11 6.40 11.42
CA THR A 269 -0.31 4.95 11.58
C THR A 269 0.42 4.13 10.52
N ALA A 270 0.35 4.54 9.25
CA ALA A 270 1.08 3.85 8.18
C ALA A 270 2.59 3.92 8.38
N THR A 271 3.12 5.04 8.90
CA THR A 271 4.55 5.18 9.20
C THR A 271 4.95 4.33 10.39
N GLU A 272 4.21 4.40 11.49
CA GLU A 272 4.44 3.65 12.74
C GLU A 272 4.43 2.13 12.50
N HIS A 273 3.44 1.65 11.74
CA HIS A 273 3.29 0.22 11.43
C HIS A 273 3.96 -0.19 10.11
N ARG A 274 4.65 0.74 9.43
CA ARG A 274 5.39 0.52 8.18
C ARG A 274 4.51 -0.13 7.09
N LEU A 275 3.30 0.40 6.96
CA LEU A 275 2.28 0.01 6.00
C LEU A 275 2.44 0.79 4.70
N LYS A 276 2.01 0.18 3.60
CA LYS A 276 1.75 0.93 2.36
C LYS A 276 0.50 1.78 2.55
N LEU A 277 0.55 3.06 2.23
CA LEU A 277 -0.59 3.97 2.28
C LEU A 277 -1.00 4.40 0.86
N VAL A 278 -2.17 3.95 0.41
CA VAL A 278 -2.81 4.50 -0.78
C VAL A 278 -3.79 5.58 -0.36
N HIS A 279 -3.71 6.77 -0.96
CA HIS A 279 -4.65 7.86 -0.71
C HIS A 279 -5.20 8.41 -2.02
N VAL A 280 -6.52 8.55 -2.10
CA VAL A 280 -7.17 9.15 -3.27
C VAL A 280 -7.35 10.65 -3.02
N SER A 281 -6.77 11.44 -3.91
CA SER A 281 -6.84 12.90 -3.92
C SER A 281 -7.66 13.45 -5.08
N SER A 282 -7.50 14.73 -5.39
CA SER A 282 -8.32 15.45 -6.37
C SER A 282 -7.48 16.41 -7.21
N ASP A 283 -7.96 16.66 -8.42
CA ASP A 283 -7.63 17.81 -9.27
C ASP A 283 -7.79 19.19 -8.59
N TYR A 284 -8.69 19.32 -7.60
CA TYR A 284 -8.94 20.59 -6.88
C TYR A 284 -7.75 21.09 -6.04
N VAL A 285 -6.64 20.35 -6.02
CA VAL A 285 -5.37 20.82 -5.45
C VAL A 285 -4.71 21.92 -6.30
N PHE A 286 -5.21 22.14 -7.52
CA PHE A 286 -4.78 23.18 -8.46
C PHE A 286 -5.87 24.24 -8.67
N ASP A 287 -5.47 25.41 -9.18
CA ASP A 287 -6.38 26.51 -9.54
C ASP A 287 -7.02 26.37 -10.93
N GLY A 288 -6.49 25.49 -11.77
CA GLY A 288 -6.97 25.30 -13.14
C GLY A 288 -6.55 26.39 -14.12
N THR A 289 -5.51 27.17 -13.80
CA THR A 289 -4.94 28.16 -14.74
C THR A 289 -4.13 27.52 -15.86
N ALA A 290 -3.47 26.40 -15.59
CA ALA A 290 -2.87 25.54 -16.60
C ALA A 290 -3.93 24.63 -17.24
N GLU A 291 -3.80 24.33 -18.54
CA GLU A 291 -4.74 23.44 -19.24
C GLU A 291 -4.57 21.96 -18.87
N LEU A 292 -3.34 21.55 -18.51
CA LEU A 292 -2.96 20.19 -18.16
C LEU A 292 -2.05 20.21 -16.94
N HIS A 293 -2.42 19.45 -15.91
CA HIS A 293 -1.71 19.43 -14.63
C HIS A 293 -0.84 18.19 -14.46
N SER A 294 0.42 18.38 -14.10
CA SER A 294 1.38 17.30 -13.82
C SER A 294 1.48 16.98 -12.33
N GLU A 295 2.07 15.84 -11.96
CA GLU A 295 2.25 15.47 -10.56
C GLU A 295 3.18 16.42 -9.79
N ASP A 296 4.12 17.07 -10.49
CA ASP A 296 5.13 17.97 -9.92
C ASP A 296 4.66 19.43 -9.84
N GLU A 297 3.45 19.72 -10.31
CA GLU A 297 2.87 21.06 -10.24
C GLU A 297 2.65 21.50 -8.77
N PRO A 298 3.08 22.71 -8.38
CA PRO A 298 2.83 23.22 -7.04
C PRO A 298 1.34 23.40 -6.74
N PHE A 299 0.96 23.22 -5.47
CA PHE A 299 -0.43 23.40 -5.04
C PHE A 299 -0.91 24.85 -5.18
N SER A 300 -2.09 25.03 -5.74
CA SER A 300 -2.78 26.33 -5.87
C SER A 300 -4.31 26.22 -5.65
N PRO A 301 -4.80 25.56 -4.59
CA PRO A 301 -6.23 25.28 -4.43
C PRO A 301 -7.07 26.55 -4.20
N LEU A 302 -8.23 26.65 -4.87
CA LEU A 302 -9.09 27.83 -4.79
C LEU A 302 -10.01 27.88 -3.55
N GLY A 303 -10.56 26.73 -3.13
CA GLY A 303 -11.61 26.64 -2.10
C GLY A 303 -11.28 25.68 -0.97
N VAL A 304 -12.13 25.58 0.05
CA VAL A 304 -11.88 24.80 1.26
C VAL A 304 -11.65 23.32 0.94
N TYR A 305 -12.48 22.72 0.08
CA TYR A 305 -12.29 21.33 -0.35
C TYR A 305 -10.88 21.13 -0.95
N GLY A 306 -10.50 21.93 -1.93
CA GLY A 306 -9.18 21.88 -2.56
C GLY A 306 -8.04 22.07 -1.58
N GLN A 307 -8.15 23.06 -0.67
CA GLN A 307 -7.16 23.33 0.36
C GLN A 307 -6.94 22.13 1.27
N THR A 308 -8.02 21.48 1.70
CA THR A 308 -7.92 20.28 2.55
C THR A 308 -7.36 19.07 1.81
N LYS A 309 -7.67 18.90 0.51
CA LYS A 309 -7.07 17.86 -0.32
C LYS A 309 -5.58 18.09 -0.55
N ALA A 310 -5.16 19.33 -0.81
CA ALA A 310 -3.76 19.69 -0.96
C ALA A 310 -2.98 19.49 0.36
N ALA A 311 -3.58 19.82 1.49
CA ALA A 311 -3.01 19.52 2.81
C ALA A 311 -2.89 18.00 3.04
N GLY A 312 -3.92 17.22 2.67
CA GLY A 312 -3.88 15.76 2.68
C GLY A 312 -2.75 15.20 1.82
N ASP A 313 -2.53 15.76 0.63
CA ASP A 313 -1.43 15.35 -0.25
C ASP A 313 -0.06 15.57 0.40
N ALA A 314 0.15 16.77 0.95
CA ALA A 314 1.40 17.13 1.61
C ALA A 314 1.70 16.22 2.81
N LEU A 315 0.67 15.80 3.55
CA LEU A 315 0.77 14.84 4.65
C LEU A 315 1.16 13.45 4.15
N VAL A 316 0.42 12.90 3.18
CA VAL A 316 0.65 11.54 2.65
C VAL A 316 2.03 11.42 2.01
N ALA A 317 2.54 12.48 1.38
CA ALA A 317 3.88 12.52 0.82
C ALA A 317 4.99 12.26 1.86
N GLN A 318 4.72 12.42 3.15
CA GLN A 318 5.65 12.10 4.24
C GLN A 318 5.72 10.61 4.57
N ALA A 319 4.73 9.80 4.16
CA ALA A 319 4.77 8.35 4.38
C ALA A 319 5.79 7.69 3.43
N PRO A 320 6.78 6.91 3.92
CA PRO A 320 7.84 6.36 3.08
C PRO A 320 7.35 5.40 1.97
N GLN A 321 6.19 4.77 2.17
CA GLN A 321 5.58 3.83 1.25
C GLN A 321 4.17 4.30 0.93
N HIS A 322 4.03 5.27 0.04
CA HIS A 322 2.73 5.80 -0.35
C HIS A 322 2.45 5.69 -1.86
N TYR A 323 1.17 5.58 -2.19
CA TYR A 323 0.63 5.83 -3.53
C TYR A 323 -0.48 6.87 -3.40
N LEU A 324 -0.21 8.08 -3.85
CA LEU A 324 -1.19 9.17 -3.85
C LEU A 324 -1.77 9.27 -5.25
N LEU A 325 -3.07 9.05 -5.42
CA LEU A 325 -3.72 9.12 -6.72
C LEU A 325 -4.61 10.36 -6.81
N ARG A 326 -4.21 11.38 -7.56
CA ARG A 326 -5.08 12.52 -7.89
C ARG A 326 -6.02 12.10 -9.02
N THR A 327 -7.30 12.39 -8.86
CA THR A 327 -8.33 12.05 -9.84
C THR A 327 -9.34 13.18 -9.98
N SER A 328 -10.22 13.12 -10.98
CA SER A 328 -11.27 14.10 -11.20
C SER A 328 -12.58 13.43 -11.61
N TRP A 329 -13.69 14.09 -11.27
CA TRP A 329 -15.02 13.83 -11.85
C TRP A 329 -15.42 12.34 -11.78
N VAL A 330 -15.35 11.81 -10.56
CA VAL A 330 -15.49 10.38 -10.28
C VAL A 330 -16.93 9.87 -10.49
N ILE A 331 -17.08 8.82 -11.29
CA ILE A 331 -18.34 8.15 -11.64
C ILE A 331 -18.29 6.70 -11.17
N GLY A 332 -19.21 6.31 -10.29
CA GLY A 332 -19.29 4.94 -9.78
C GLY A 332 -20.72 4.54 -9.42
N ALA A 333 -20.85 3.57 -8.52
CA ALA A 333 -22.15 3.19 -7.98
C ALA A 333 -22.66 4.26 -7.00
N GLY A 334 -23.83 4.86 -7.26
CA GLY A 334 -24.44 5.90 -6.44
C GLY A 334 -24.79 7.15 -7.23
N HIS A 335 -25.24 8.20 -6.54
CA HIS A 335 -25.57 9.49 -7.15
C HIS A 335 -24.31 10.16 -7.74
N ASN A 336 -24.38 10.58 -9.00
CA ASN A 336 -23.31 11.30 -9.70
C ASN A 336 -23.89 12.04 -10.91
N PHE A 337 -23.07 12.92 -11.50
CA PHE A 337 -23.45 13.79 -12.61
C PHE A 337 -24.03 13.04 -13.82
N VAL A 338 -23.39 11.94 -14.24
CA VAL A 338 -23.83 11.14 -15.40
C VAL A 338 -25.23 10.58 -15.16
N ARG A 339 -25.51 10.03 -13.98
CA ARG A 339 -26.86 9.56 -13.62
C ARG A 339 -27.87 10.69 -13.60
N THR A 340 -27.53 11.83 -13.00
CA THR A 340 -28.41 13.00 -12.98
C THR A 340 -28.77 13.43 -14.41
N MET A 341 -27.81 13.51 -15.32
CA MET A 341 -28.07 13.88 -16.71
C MET A 341 -28.93 12.83 -17.44
N ALA A 342 -28.67 11.54 -17.25
CA ALA A 342 -29.48 10.46 -17.83
C ALA A 342 -30.92 10.48 -17.32
N GLU A 343 -31.13 10.75 -16.03
CA GLU A 343 -32.47 10.90 -15.45
C GLU A 343 -33.23 12.11 -16.01
N LEU A 344 -32.55 13.25 -16.18
CA LEU A 344 -33.15 14.44 -16.80
C LEU A 344 -33.50 14.17 -18.28
N ALA A 345 -32.63 13.45 -18.99
CA ALA A 345 -32.88 13.00 -20.35
C ALA A 345 -34.17 12.17 -20.43
N ALA A 346 -34.29 11.14 -19.57
CA ALA A 346 -35.47 10.28 -19.49
C ALA A 346 -36.76 11.02 -19.09
N LYS A 347 -36.65 12.04 -18.24
CA LYS A 347 -37.78 12.90 -17.83
C LYS A 347 -38.17 13.97 -18.86
N GLY A 348 -37.46 14.05 -20.00
CA GLY A 348 -37.72 15.07 -21.01
C GLY A 348 -37.33 16.49 -20.59
N VAL A 349 -36.48 16.65 -19.57
CA VAL A 349 -36.02 17.95 -19.08
C VAL A 349 -34.79 18.39 -19.88
N SER A 350 -34.75 19.66 -20.29
CA SER A 350 -33.63 20.29 -21.00
C SER A 350 -32.83 21.18 -20.05
N PRO A 351 -31.66 20.74 -19.55
CA PRO A 351 -30.91 21.46 -18.54
C PRO A 351 -29.99 22.55 -19.13
N THR A 352 -29.59 23.47 -18.26
CA THR A 352 -28.47 24.38 -18.49
C THR A 352 -27.29 23.94 -17.64
N VAL A 353 -26.13 23.73 -18.28
CA VAL A 353 -24.94 23.12 -17.69
C VAL A 353 -23.73 24.02 -17.93
N VAL A 354 -22.79 24.05 -16.97
CA VAL A 354 -21.57 24.85 -17.05
C VAL A 354 -20.70 24.41 -18.23
N ASP A 355 -20.20 25.38 -19.00
CA ASP A 355 -19.46 25.15 -20.26
C ASP A 355 -18.05 25.77 -20.27
N ASP A 356 -17.59 26.30 -19.13
CA ASP A 356 -16.27 26.89 -18.93
C ASP A 356 -15.46 26.19 -17.81
N GLN A 357 -15.80 24.92 -17.52
CA GLN A 357 -15.05 24.00 -16.65
C GLN A 357 -14.74 22.72 -17.41
N TYR A 358 -13.46 22.40 -17.56
CA TYR A 358 -12.94 21.36 -18.46
C TYR A 358 -12.19 20.28 -17.69
N GLY A 359 -12.42 19.02 -18.05
CA GLY A 359 -11.79 17.88 -17.39
C GLY A 359 -12.10 16.56 -18.08
N ARG A 360 -11.89 15.46 -17.36
CA ARG A 360 -12.24 14.10 -17.79
C ARG A 360 -12.97 13.37 -16.68
N LEU A 361 -13.95 12.55 -17.05
CA LEU A 361 -14.59 11.62 -16.12
C LEU A 361 -13.60 10.54 -15.67
N THR A 362 -13.77 10.05 -14.45
CA THR A 362 -13.03 8.88 -13.97
C THR A 362 -13.98 7.83 -13.42
N PHE A 363 -13.98 6.64 -14.01
CA PHE A 363 -14.81 5.53 -13.55
C PHE A 363 -14.14 4.82 -12.37
N THR A 364 -14.89 4.59 -11.29
CA THR A 364 -14.33 3.99 -10.06
C THR A 364 -13.76 2.60 -10.27
N THR A 365 -14.25 1.85 -11.26
CA THR A 365 -13.73 0.54 -11.65
C THR A 365 -12.29 0.64 -12.16
N ASP A 366 -11.99 1.64 -12.99
CA ASP A 366 -10.65 1.85 -13.53
C ASP A 366 -9.72 2.50 -12.51
N LEU A 367 -10.24 3.42 -11.69
CA LEU A 367 -9.46 3.99 -10.59
C LEU A 367 -9.07 2.91 -9.56
N ALA A 368 -9.99 1.99 -9.25
CA ALA A 368 -9.68 0.84 -8.39
C ALA A 368 -8.65 -0.09 -9.05
N ALA A 369 -8.78 -0.35 -10.36
CA ALA A 369 -7.81 -1.15 -11.10
C ALA A 369 -6.41 -0.51 -11.15
N ALA A 370 -6.32 0.80 -11.30
CA ALA A 370 -5.07 1.57 -11.24
C ALA A 370 -4.37 1.39 -9.88
N ILE A 371 -5.13 1.52 -8.78
CA ILE A 371 -4.62 1.29 -7.41
C ILE A 371 -4.08 -0.12 -7.25
N VAL A 372 -4.86 -1.13 -7.67
CA VAL A 372 -4.46 -2.54 -7.58
C VAL A 372 -3.21 -2.82 -8.43
N HIS A 373 -3.12 -2.24 -9.63
CA HIS A 373 -1.96 -2.36 -10.51
C HIS A 373 -0.69 -1.81 -9.85
N LEU A 374 -0.73 -0.59 -9.30
CA LEU A 374 0.44 0.00 -8.63
C LEU A 374 0.91 -0.86 -7.45
N LEU A 375 -0.03 -1.39 -6.67
CA LEU A 375 0.27 -2.26 -5.54
C LEU A 375 0.84 -3.62 -5.94
N SER A 376 0.30 -4.24 -7.01
CA SER A 376 0.66 -5.59 -7.44
C SER A 376 1.97 -5.64 -8.22
N THR A 377 2.24 -4.62 -9.03
CA THR A 377 3.50 -4.49 -9.79
C THR A 377 4.65 -3.98 -8.93
N GLY A 378 4.37 -3.41 -7.76
CA GLY A 378 5.39 -2.78 -6.92
C GLY A 378 5.99 -1.55 -7.58
N ALA A 379 5.16 -0.75 -8.27
CA ALA A 379 5.56 0.50 -8.89
C ALA A 379 6.25 1.43 -7.86
N ALA A 380 7.07 2.37 -8.34
CA ALA A 380 7.76 3.30 -7.44
C ALA A 380 6.73 4.06 -6.56
N PRO A 381 6.90 4.11 -5.23
CA PRO A 381 6.04 4.93 -4.37
C PRO A 381 6.06 6.40 -4.79
N GLY A 382 4.92 7.08 -4.67
CA GLY A 382 4.81 8.50 -5.02
C GLY A 382 3.40 8.93 -5.38
N THR A 383 3.32 10.12 -5.98
CA THR A 383 2.09 10.68 -6.54
C THR A 383 1.90 10.23 -7.98
N TYR A 384 0.68 9.88 -8.34
CA TYR A 384 0.23 9.53 -9.68
C TYR A 384 -1.06 10.28 -9.99
N ASN A 385 -1.18 10.78 -11.20
CA ASN A 385 -2.43 11.30 -11.72
C ASN A 385 -3.20 10.18 -12.43
N PHE A 386 -4.50 10.08 -12.18
CA PHE A 386 -5.35 9.17 -12.93
C PHE A 386 -6.75 9.72 -13.18
N THR A 387 -7.08 9.76 -14.47
CA THR A 387 -8.45 9.85 -15.00
C THR A 387 -8.57 8.83 -16.12
N ASN A 388 -9.79 8.53 -16.59
CA ASN A 388 -9.88 7.80 -17.85
C ASN A 388 -9.34 8.66 -19.00
N PRO A 389 -8.60 8.09 -19.96
CA PRO A 389 -8.09 8.83 -21.11
C PRO A 389 -9.23 9.31 -22.03
N GLY A 390 -8.87 10.07 -23.06
CA GLY A 390 -9.82 10.63 -24.03
C GLY A 390 -9.76 12.16 -24.08
N PRO A 391 -10.65 12.79 -24.88
CA PRO A 391 -10.66 14.23 -25.02
C PRO A 391 -10.99 14.91 -23.69
N VAL A 392 -10.38 16.06 -23.44
CA VAL A 392 -10.82 16.97 -22.38
C VAL A 392 -12.14 17.58 -22.83
N ALA A 393 -13.14 17.60 -21.95
CA ALA A 393 -14.49 18.05 -22.27
C ALA A 393 -15.05 18.94 -21.16
N SER A 394 -15.96 19.85 -21.51
CA SER A 394 -16.70 20.60 -20.50
C SER A 394 -17.78 19.73 -19.84
N TRP A 395 -18.31 20.15 -18.69
CA TRP A 395 -19.50 19.51 -18.13
C TRP A 395 -20.69 19.54 -19.11
N CYS A 396 -20.82 20.62 -19.90
CA CYS A 396 -21.87 20.75 -20.92
C CYS A 396 -21.67 19.70 -22.03
N ASP A 397 -20.45 19.51 -22.52
CA ASP A 397 -20.13 18.50 -23.53
C ASP A 397 -20.41 17.09 -23.03
N ILE A 398 -20.05 16.77 -21.78
CA ILE A 398 -20.39 15.49 -21.17
C ILE A 398 -21.90 15.31 -21.08
N ALA A 399 -22.64 16.34 -20.66
CA ALA A 399 -24.10 16.27 -20.60
C ALA A 399 -24.72 16.03 -21.98
N ARG A 400 -24.23 16.69 -23.03
CA ARG A 400 -24.65 16.44 -24.43
C ARG A 400 -24.38 15.00 -24.86
N GLU A 401 -23.26 14.45 -24.43
CA GLU A 401 -22.86 13.08 -24.74
C GLU A 401 -23.76 12.05 -24.06
N VAL A 402 -24.12 12.30 -22.79
CA VAL A 402 -25.11 11.52 -22.04
C VAL A 402 -26.50 11.60 -22.67
N PHE A 403 -26.93 12.80 -23.08
CA PHE A 403 -28.24 13.00 -23.71
C PHE A 403 -28.35 12.25 -25.03
N THR A 404 -27.34 12.38 -25.89
CA THR A 404 -27.26 11.65 -27.17
C THR A 404 -27.37 10.14 -26.96
N ARG A 405 -26.62 9.58 -26.01
CA ARG A 405 -26.69 8.14 -25.65
C ARG A 405 -27.99 7.70 -25.02
N SER A 406 -28.70 8.64 -24.39
CA SER A 406 -30.00 8.41 -23.77
C SER A 406 -31.17 8.63 -24.74
N GLY A 407 -30.90 8.84 -26.03
CA GLY A 407 -31.93 9.02 -27.07
C GLY A 407 -32.52 10.43 -27.17
N ARG A 408 -31.88 11.43 -26.56
CA ARG A 408 -32.25 12.85 -26.62
C ARG A 408 -31.27 13.62 -27.52
N ALA A 409 -31.70 14.75 -28.09
CA ALA A 409 -30.81 15.58 -28.90
C ALA A 409 -29.78 16.30 -28.01
N ALA A 410 -28.52 16.37 -28.43
CA ALA A 410 -27.49 17.17 -27.74
C ALA A 410 -27.91 18.65 -27.59
N ALA A 411 -28.66 19.19 -28.55
CA ALA A 411 -29.16 20.57 -28.52
C ALA A 411 -30.13 20.85 -27.35
N ASP A 412 -30.64 19.82 -26.68
CA ASP A 412 -31.47 19.97 -25.49
C ASP A 412 -30.67 20.38 -24.25
N VAL A 413 -29.33 20.36 -24.31
CA VAL A 413 -28.45 20.84 -23.26
C VAL A 413 -27.88 22.19 -23.66
N SER A 414 -28.18 23.21 -22.87
CA SER A 414 -27.65 24.57 -23.05
C SER A 414 -26.43 24.80 -22.17
N GLY A 415 -25.46 25.56 -22.69
CA GLY A 415 -24.25 25.97 -21.95
C GLY A 415 -24.49 27.26 -21.15
N THR A 416 -23.78 27.40 -20.02
CA THR A 416 -23.69 28.66 -19.25
C THR A 416 -22.31 28.82 -18.65
N THR A 417 -21.95 30.02 -18.21
CA THR A 417 -20.69 30.27 -17.51
C THR A 417 -20.77 29.87 -16.04
N THR A 418 -19.64 29.56 -15.43
CA THR A 418 -19.52 29.30 -13.98
C THR A 418 -20.09 30.48 -13.18
N GLN A 419 -19.77 31.71 -13.59
CA GLN A 419 -20.26 32.93 -12.94
C GLN A 419 -21.80 33.01 -12.96
N ALA A 420 -22.42 32.76 -14.11
CA ALA A 420 -23.87 32.82 -14.25
C ALA A 420 -24.56 31.67 -13.51
N TYR A 421 -23.98 30.46 -13.53
CA TYR A 421 -24.52 29.30 -12.84
C TYR A 421 -24.53 29.46 -11.30
N ALA A 422 -23.47 30.10 -10.77
CA ALA A 422 -23.27 30.36 -9.34
C ALA A 422 -24.05 31.57 -8.82
N ALA A 423 -24.59 32.43 -9.69
CA ALA A 423 -25.28 33.65 -9.29
C ALA A 423 -26.42 33.37 -8.30
N GLY A 424 -26.34 33.97 -7.11
CA GLY A 424 -27.35 33.84 -6.06
C GLY A 424 -27.35 32.51 -5.30
N LYS A 425 -26.32 31.66 -5.46
CA LYS A 425 -26.17 30.37 -4.76
C LYS A 425 -24.86 30.34 -4.00
N LEU A 426 -24.82 29.54 -2.93
CA LEU A 426 -23.54 29.13 -2.34
C LEU A 426 -22.86 28.16 -3.31
N ALA A 427 -21.73 28.57 -3.87
CA ALA A 427 -20.93 27.77 -4.79
C ALA A 427 -19.46 27.90 -4.41
N ALA A 428 -18.77 26.78 -4.25
CA ALA A 428 -17.34 26.77 -4.07
C ALA A 428 -16.65 27.17 -5.39
N PRO A 429 -15.50 27.87 -5.32
CA PRO A 429 -14.71 28.13 -6.52
C PRO A 429 -14.19 26.80 -7.09
N ARG A 430 -14.34 26.63 -8.40
CA ARG A 430 -13.95 25.42 -9.13
C ARG A 430 -12.85 25.78 -10.14
N PRO A 431 -11.84 24.92 -10.33
CA PRO A 431 -10.80 25.14 -11.33
C PRO A 431 -11.43 25.14 -12.74
N ALA A 432 -10.98 26.06 -13.59
CA ALA A 432 -11.47 26.14 -14.97
C ALA A 432 -10.99 24.95 -15.80
N ASN A 433 -9.74 24.53 -15.60
CA ASN A 433 -9.17 23.34 -16.20
C ASN A 433 -8.78 22.35 -15.11
N SER A 434 -9.09 21.08 -15.32
CA SER A 434 -8.81 20.03 -14.35
C SER A 434 -8.29 18.75 -15.00
N ALA A 435 -7.83 18.85 -16.25
CA ALA A 435 -7.21 17.74 -16.96
C ALA A 435 -5.88 17.39 -16.30
N LEU A 436 -5.70 16.12 -15.98
CA LEU A 436 -4.46 15.61 -15.40
C LEU A 436 -3.62 14.92 -16.50
N ASP A 437 -2.31 15.13 -16.46
CA ASP A 437 -1.32 14.39 -17.26
C ASP A 437 -1.27 12.93 -16.78
N LEU A 438 -1.34 11.97 -17.69
CA LEU A 438 -1.37 10.54 -17.40
C LEU A 438 -0.06 9.82 -17.70
N THR A 439 0.96 10.54 -18.20
CA THR A 439 2.23 9.98 -18.67
C THR A 439 2.89 9.07 -17.63
N LYS A 440 2.85 9.46 -16.35
CA LYS A 440 3.51 8.70 -15.27
C LYS A 440 2.85 7.35 -15.00
N ILE A 441 1.52 7.30 -14.96
CA ILE A 441 0.80 6.04 -14.70
C ILE A 441 0.85 5.10 -15.91
N GLU A 442 0.88 5.65 -17.12
CA GLU A 442 1.13 4.91 -18.36
C GLU A 442 2.54 4.32 -18.39
N ALA A 443 3.55 5.09 -17.98
CA ALA A 443 4.92 4.61 -17.84
C ALA A 443 5.07 3.51 -16.76
N ALA A 444 4.19 3.51 -15.74
CA ALA A 444 4.07 2.43 -14.77
C ALA A 444 3.34 1.19 -15.32
N GLY A 445 2.92 1.21 -16.59
CA GLY A 445 2.34 0.08 -17.30
C GLY A 445 0.83 -0.08 -17.14
N PHE A 446 0.12 0.96 -16.67
CA PHE A 446 -1.34 0.93 -16.57
C PHE A 446 -2.01 1.79 -17.63
N SER A 447 -3.05 1.25 -18.27
CA SER A 447 -3.90 1.95 -19.22
C SER A 447 -5.36 1.54 -19.01
N ALA A 448 -6.30 2.45 -19.28
CA ALA A 448 -7.74 2.18 -19.19
C ALA A 448 -8.45 2.60 -20.48
N PRO A 449 -9.65 2.07 -20.77
CA PRO A 449 -10.50 2.60 -21.85
C PRO A 449 -10.81 4.08 -21.62
N SER A 450 -11.10 4.79 -22.71
CA SER A 450 -11.46 6.19 -22.64
C SER A 450 -12.74 6.42 -21.84
N TRP A 451 -12.92 7.62 -21.30
CA TRP A 451 -14.14 7.93 -20.57
C TRP A 451 -15.40 7.85 -21.44
N LEU A 452 -15.25 8.08 -22.76
CA LEU A 452 -16.33 7.93 -23.75
C LEU A 452 -16.79 6.47 -23.88
N GLU A 453 -15.84 5.55 -24.02
CA GLU A 453 -16.13 4.11 -24.08
C GLU A 453 -16.74 3.60 -22.77
N ARG A 454 -16.24 4.10 -21.62
CA ARG A 454 -16.79 3.75 -20.31
C ARG A 454 -18.19 4.31 -20.09
N LEU A 455 -18.49 5.48 -20.65
CA LEU A 455 -19.81 6.09 -20.58
C LEU A 455 -20.87 5.20 -21.25
N ASP A 456 -20.55 4.58 -22.39
CA ASP A 456 -21.46 3.66 -23.08
C ASP A 456 -21.86 2.49 -22.18
N GLY A 457 -20.87 1.77 -21.63
CA GLY A 457 -21.12 0.64 -20.74
C GLY A 457 -21.90 1.03 -19.49
N TYR A 458 -21.53 2.17 -18.89
CA TYR A 458 -22.18 2.66 -17.66
C TYR A 458 -23.66 2.98 -17.85
N LEU A 459 -24.05 3.57 -18.97
CA LEU A 459 -25.45 3.88 -19.27
C LEU A 459 -26.27 2.63 -19.60
N GLN A 460 -25.67 1.62 -20.24
CA GLN A 460 -26.33 0.34 -20.53
C GLN A 460 -26.61 -0.49 -19.27
N GLU A 461 -25.68 -0.53 -18.32
CA GLU A 461 -25.87 -1.19 -17.02
C GLU A 461 -26.99 -0.54 -16.18
N GLY A 462 -27.19 0.77 -16.34
CA GLY A 462 -28.27 1.50 -15.67
C GLY A 462 -29.68 1.17 -16.19
N GLN A 463 -29.80 0.71 -17.43
CA GLN A 463 -31.09 0.36 -18.06
C GLN A 463 -31.55 -1.08 -17.74
N THR A 464 -30.66 -1.92 -17.21
CA THR A 464 -30.92 -3.35 -16.97
C THR A 464 -31.24 -3.70 -15.51
N ARG A 465 -31.27 -2.71 -14.60
CA ARG A 465 -31.77 -2.91 -13.22
C ARG A 465 -33.22 -2.45 -13.12
N PRO A 466 -34.17 -3.35 -12.74
CA PRO A 466 -35.60 -3.03 -12.66
C PRO A 466 -35.94 -2.01 -11.59
#